data_AF-A0A6V8NZE1-F1
#
_entry.id   AF-A0A6V8NZE1-F1
#
_cell.length_a   1.000
_cell.length_b   1.000
_cell.length_c   1.000
_cell.angle_alpha   90.00
_cell.angle_beta   90.00
_cell.angle_gamma   90.00
#
_symmetry.space_group_name_H-M   'P 1'
#
loop_
_entity.id
_entity.type
_entity.pdbx_description
1 polymer ?
#
loop_
_entity_poly.entity_id
_entity_poly.type
_entity_poly.pdbx_seq_one_letter_code
_entity_poly.pdbx_strand_id
1 'polypeptide(L)'
;MGKVTMSQTANLLKFIEERLEKKHNPDPDLVKKHNADPLNKDWQIPEGALWEQSDVVHDILAFLAERMIEMNKEKQREIKGFLGWLETQLKIQSDNKGNTGIEALTNKTSIKNYLGDYQKGEEDLPFDKFWKILESNKNRVQANLQSREVYQRVKEEYETSLAKLLLLKDRLQKTDWLIDQIIYRLYGLTEEEIGVVEGRK
;
A
#
# COMPACT_ATOMS: atom_id res chain seq x y z
N MET A 1 12.77 14.03 4.41
CA MET A 1 11.29 14.04 4.31
C MET A 1 10.90 14.82 3.07
N GLY A 2 10.77 14.18 1.90
CA GLY A 2 10.36 14.88 0.67
C GLY A 2 8.85 15.08 0.69
N LYS A 3 8.39 16.29 1.02
CA LYS A 3 6.97 16.65 0.87
C LYS A 3 6.63 16.57 -0.62
N VAL A 4 5.89 15.55 -1.04
CA VAL A 4 5.05 15.74 -2.23
C VAL A 4 4.04 16.81 -1.82
N THR A 5 4.22 18.01 -2.33
CA THR A 5 3.35 19.14 -2.01
C THR A 5 2.03 18.99 -2.78
N MET A 6 0.93 19.54 -2.28
CA MET A 6 -0.36 19.60 -3.02
C MET A 6 -0.18 20.10 -4.47
N SER A 7 0.81 20.98 -4.68
CA SER A 7 1.22 21.49 -5.98
C SER A 7 1.78 20.40 -6.92
N GLN A 8 2.60 19.47 -6.43
CA GLN A 8 3.14 18.39 -7.26
C GLN A 8 2.07 17.37 -7.68
N THR A 9 1.16 17.04 -6.77
CA THR A 9 0.02 16.17 -7.08
C THR A 9 -0.90 16.82 -8.13
N ALA A 10 -1.24 18.10 -7.96
CA ALA A 10 -2.06 18.83 -8.93
C ALA A 10 -1.42 18.88 -10.31
N ASN A 11 -0.10 19.11 -10.38
CA ASN A 11 0.63 19.10 -11.65
C ASN A 11 0.61 17.73 -12.33
N LEU A 12 0.75 16.64 -11.56
CA LEU A 12 0.66 15.29 -12.11
C LEU A 12 -0.75 15.01 -12.64
N LEU A 13 -1.80 15.33 -11.88
CA LEU A 13 -3.18 15.11 -12.33
C LEU A 13 -3.51 15.92 -13.59
N LYS A 14 -3.05 17.18 -13.65
CA LYS A 14 -3.15 18.00 -14.87
C LYS A 14 -2.41 17.34 -16.04
N PHE A 15 -1.19 16.84 -15.82
CA PHE A 15 -0.46 16.11 -16.86
C PHE A 15 -1.23 14.89 -17.36
N ILE A 16 -1.88 14.13 -16.47
CA ILE A 16 -2.72 12.99 -16.85
C ILE A 16 -3.90 13.45 -17.70
N GLU A 17 -4.63 14.48 -17.29
CA GLU A 17 -5.73 15.06 -18.06
C GLU A 17 -5.27 15.50 -19.46
N GLU A 18 -4.12 16.17 -19.53
CA GLU A 18 -3.55 16.59 -20.82
C GLU A 18 -3.25 15.39 -21.73
N ARG A 19 -2.81 14.24 -21.19
CA ARG A 19 -2.55 13.03 -21.99
C ARG A 19 -3.84 12.37 -22.49
N LEU A 20 -4.95 12.53 -21.79
CA LEU A 20 -6.25 11.97 -22.21
C LEU A 20 -6.94 12.83 -23.28
N GLU A 21 -6.51 14.07 -23.49
CA GLU A 21 -7.04 14.91 -24.56
C GLU A 21 -6.49 14.53 -25.94
N LYS A 22 -7.35 14.57 -26.97
CA LYS A 22 -6.97 14.40 -28.39
C LYS A 22 -6.27 15.63 -28.95
N LYS A 23 -5.09 15.93 -28.42
CA LYS A 23 -4.27 17.10 -28.80
C LYS A 23 -2.83 16.76 -29.15
N HIS A 24 -2.46 15.48 -29.10
CA HIS A 24 -1.09 15.05 -29.37
C HIS A 24 -0.94 14.56 -30.80
N ASN A 25 0.24 14.77 -31.38
CA ASN A 25 0.56 14.18 -32.67
C ASN A 25 1.11 12.76 -32.45
N PRO A 26 0.42 11.71 -32.92
CA PRO A 26 0.93 10.36 -32.81
C PRO A 26 2.17 10.18 -33.71
N ASP A 27 3.05 9.27 -33.34
CA ASP A 27 4.22 8.93 -34.15
C ASP A 27 3.75 8.39 -35.52
N PRO A 28 4.14 9.01 -36.65
CA PRO A 28 3.69 8.60 -37.98
C PRO A 28 4.00 7.13 -38.31
N ASP A 29 5.10 6.58 -37.80
CA ASP A 29 5.47 5.19 -38.07
C ASP A 29 4.65 4.20 -37.23
N LEU A 30 4.22 4.60 -36.02
CA LEU A 30 3.25 3.83 -35.25
C LEU A 30 1.86 3.87 -35.90
N VAL A 31 1.43 5.02 -36.42
CA VAL A 31 0.16 5.16 -37.16
C VAL A 31 0.16 4.25 -38.40
N LYS A 32 1.24 4.25 -39.19
CA LYS A 32 1.37 3.35 -40.35
C LYS A 32 1.27 1.88 -39.94
N LYS A 33 1.96 1.46 -38.88
CA LYS A 33 1.91 0.09 -38.36
C LYS A 33 0.51 -0.29 -37.90
N HIS A 34 -0.14 0.58 -37.12
CA HIS A 34 -1.51 0.40 -36.65
C HIS A 34 -2.49 0.23 -37.81
N ASN A 35 -2.45 1.14 -38.78
CA ASN A 35 -3.35 1.14 -39.94
C ASN A 35 -3.12 -0.05 -40.89
N ALA A 36 -1.89 -0.58 -40.93
CA ALA A 36 -1.54 -1.76 -41.71
C ALA A 36 -2.02 -3.08 -41.07
N ASP A 37 -2.35 -3.10 -39.77
CA ASP A 37 -2.84 -4.29 -39.09
C ASP A 37 -4.26 -4.65 -39.58
N PRO A 38 -4.49 -5.88 -40.10
CA PRO A 38 -5.81 -6.33 -40.52
C PRO A 38 -6.89 -6.25 -39.44
N LEU A 39 -6.53 -6.26 -38.15
CA LEU A 39 -7.46 -6.11 -37.03
C LEU A 39 -8.02 -4.69 -36.91
N ASN A 40 -7.33 -3.68 -37.45
CA ASN A 40 -7.71 -2.26 -37.33
C ASN A 40 -8.41 -1.72 -38.59
N LYS A 41 -8.90 -2.59 -39.48
CA LYS A 41 -9.55 -2.18 -40.74
C LYS A 41 -10.72 -1.22 -40.54
N ASP A 42 -11.50 -1.43 -39.48
CA ASP A 42 -12.66 -0.60 -39.17
C ASP A 42 -12.30 0.67 -38.37
N TRP A 43 -11.04 0.77 -37.90
CA TRP A 43 -10.56 1.82 -36.99
C TRP A 43 -9.24 2.39 -37.50
N GLN A 44 -9.28 3.08 -38.65
CA GLN A 44 -8.10 3.72 -39.23
C GLN A 44 -7.86 5.10 -38.61
N ILE A 45 -6.59 5.42 -38.31
CA ILE A 45 -6.20 6.74 -37.80
C ILE A 45 -5.79 7.61 -38.99
N PRO A 46 -6.48 8.74 -39.27
CA PRO A 46 -6.10 9.62 -40.37
C PRO A 46 -4.72 10.24 -40.16
N GLU A 47 -3.98 10.44 -41.25
CA GLU A 47 -2.67 11.11 -41.19
C GLU A 47 -2.83 12.55 -40.69
N GLY A 48 -2.04 12.94 -39.69
CA GLY A 48 -2.12 14.25 -39.05
C GLY A 48 -3.31 14.43 -38.08
N ALA A 49 -4.11 13.39 -37.82
CA ALA A 49 -5.11 13.44 -36.77
C ALA A 49 -4.45 13.56 -35.39
N LEU A 50 -5.00 14.45 -34.55
CA LEU A 50 -4.61 14.52 -33.15
C LEU A 50 -5.20 13.33 -32.39
N TRP A 51 -4.42 12.80 -31.45
CA TRP A 51 -4.77 11.63 -30.66
C TRP A 51 -4.54 11.86 -29.17
N GLU A 52 -5.12 10.98 -28.36
CA GLU A 52 -4.83 10.87 -26.94
C GLU A 52 -3.56 10.01 -26.72
N GLN A 53 -3.05 10.02 -25.50
CA GLN A 53 -1.91 9.22 -25.05
C GLN A 53 -2.31 8.44 -23.78
N SER A 54 -3.41 7.70 -23.88
CA SER A 54 -3.92 6.85 -22.80
C SER A 54 -2.97 5.70 -22.45
N ASP A 55 -2.15 5.24 -23.41
CA ASP A 55 -1.05 4.32 -23.20
C ASP A 55 -0.06 4.82 -22.13
N VAL A 56 0.32 6.10 -22.19
CA VAL A 56 1.20 6.73 -21.19
C VAL A 56 0.55 6.70 -19.79
N VAL A 57 -0.76 6.88 -19.71
CA VAL A 57 -1.50 6.83 -18.43
C VAL A 57 -1.54 5.39 -17.90
N HIS A 58 -1.74 4.39 -18.76
CA HIS A 58 -1.69 2.98 -18.38
C HIS A 58 -0.30 2.56 -17.92
N ASP A 59 0.78 3.04 -18.55
CA ASP A 59 2.15 2.79 -18.10
C ASP A 59 2.41 3.39 -16.71
N ILE A 60 1.90 4.59 -16.44
CA ILE A 60 1.97 5.19 -15.10
C ILE A 60 1.21 4.35 -14.08
N LEU A 61 0.00 3.88 -14.41
CA LEU A 61 -0.76 2.98 -13.54
C LEU A 61 -0.01 1.68 -13.27
N ALA A 62 0.58 1.07 -14.30
CA ALA A 62 1.38 -0.13 -14.16
C ALA A 62 2.60 0.10 -13.24
N PHE A 63 3.29 1.23 -13.41
CA PHE A 63 4.39 1.64 -12.54
C PHE A 63 3.93 1.82 -11.08
N LEU A 64 2.83 2.52 -10.84
CA LEU A 64 2.29 2.74 -9.49
C LEU A 64 1.87 1.42 -8.82
N ALA A 65 1.23 0.52 -9.57
CA ALA A 65 0.87 -0.82 -9.09
C ALA A 65 2.12 -1.64 -8.71
N GLU A 66 3.17 -1.58 -9.52
CA GLU A 66 4.45 -2.22 -9.19
C GLU A 66 5.04 -1.66 -7.89
N ARG A 67 5.06 -0.32 -7.73
CA ARG A 67 5.53 0.32 -6.49
C ARG A 67 4.69 -0.11 -5.28
N MET A 68 3.37 -0.26 -5.41
CA MET A 68 2.53 -0.79 -4.32
C MET A 68 2.90 -2.23 -3.95
N ILE A 69 3.20 -3.09 -4.93
CA ILE A 69 3.63 -4.47 -4.67
C ILE A 69 4.96 -4.48 -3.90
N GLU A 70 5.92 -3.66 -4.31
CA GLU A 70 7.21 -3.53 -3.63
C GLU A 70 7.05 -3.04 -2.18
N MET A 71 6.30 -1.95 -1.96
CA MET A 71 6.03 -1.43 -0.62
C MET A 71 5.29 -2.45 0.25
N ASN A 72 4.35 -3.21 -0.31
CA ASN A 72 3.69 -4.28 0.43
C ASN A 72 4.67 -5.40 0.79
N LYS A 73 5.60 -5.78 -0.10
CA LYS A 73 6.66 -6.75 0.23
C LYS A 73 7.57 -6.24 1.35
N GLU A 74 7.94 -4.96 1.33
CA GLU A 74 8.73 -4.32 2.39
C GLU A 74 7.97 -4.32 3.73
N LYS A 75 6.70 -3.90 3.72
CA LYS A 75 5.80 -3.94 4.88
C LYS A 75 5.74 -5.34 5.49
N GLN A 76 5.51 -6.37 4.65
CA GLN A 76 5.45 -7.75 5.12
C GLN A 76 6.80 -8.26 5.65
N ARG A 77 7.91 -7.81 5.08
CA ARG A 77 9.25 -8.16 5.56
C ARG A 77 9.53 -7.58 6.95
N GLU A 78 9.22 -6.31 7.16
CA GLU A 78 9.40 -5.64 8.45
C GLU A 78 8.50 -6.26 9.54
N ILE A 79 7.22 -6.52 9.24
CA ILE A 79 6.31 -7.24 10.17
C ILE A 79 6.88 -8.62 10.53
N LYS A 80 7.26 -9.42 9.53
CA LYS A 80 7.83 -10.76 9.78
C LYS A 80 9.12 -10.69 10.59
N GLY A 81 9.98 -9.71 10.29
CA GLY A 81 11.23 -9.49 11.02
C GLY A 81 11.00 -9.19 12.50
N PHE A 82 10.13 -8.22 12.79
CA PHE A 82 9.77 -7.87 14.17
C PHE A 82 9.14 -9.05 14.91
N LEU A 83 8.16 -9.71 14.31
CA LEU A 83 7.46 -10.83 14.94
C LEU A 83 8.39 -12.03 15.22
N GLY A 84 9.27 -12.37 14.27
CA GLY A 84 10.26 -13.44 14.49
C GLY A 84 11.32 -13.07 15.54
N TRP A 85 11.73 -11.79 15.58
CA TRP A 85 12.59 -11.29 16.65
C TRP A 85 11.90 -11.39 18.01
N LEU A 86 10.61 -11.02 18.10
CA LEU A 86 9.82 -11.07 19.32
C LEU A 86 9.67 -12.50 19.85
N GLU A 87 9.39 -13.46 18.96
CA GLU A 87 9.33 -14.89 19.30
C GLU A 87 10.63 -15.37 19.94
N THR A 88 11.76 -14.95 19.38
CA THR A 88 13.10 -15.30 19.88
C THR A 88 13.37 -14.62 21.23
N GLN A 89 13.07 -13.33 21.34
CA GLN A 89 13.33 -12.53 22.53
C GLN A 89 12.50 -13.00 23.73
N LEU A 90 11.26 -13.43 23.49
CA LEU A 90 10.36 -13.92 24.53
C LEU A 90 10.48 -15.44 24.77
N LYS A 91 11.17 -16.16 23.90
CA LYS A 91 11.29 -17.63 23.92
C LYS A 91 9.91 -18.30 24.06
N ILE A 92 9.04 -17.98 23.10
CA ILE A 92 7.63 -18.44 23.12
C ILE A 92 7.58 -19.96 22.95
N GLN A 93 6.88 -20.63 23.86
CA GLN A 93 6.69 -22.08 23.87
C GLN A 93 5.51 -22.51 23.00
N SER A 94 5.63 -23.73 22.46
CA SER A 94 4.57 -24.37 21.67
C SER A 94 3.31 -24.64 22.48
N ASP A 95 2.17 -24.78 21.80
CA ASP A 95 0.94 -25.27 22.42
C ASP A 95 0.75 -26.79 22.33
N ASN A 96 -0.26 -27.29 23.04
CA ASN A 96 -0.64 -28.70 23.05
C ASN A 96 -1.13 -29.21 21.67
N LYS A 97 -1.30 -28.32 20.69
CA LYS A 97 -1.75 -28.62 19.32
C LYS A 97 -0.58 -28.57 18.32
N GLY A 98 0.65 -28.33 18.79
CA GLY A 98 1.85 -28.24 17.94
C GLY A 98 2.08 -26.87 17.29
N ASN A 99 1.29 -25.84 17.61
CA ASN A 99 1.55 -24.47 17.14
C ASN A 99 2.79 -23.92 17.84
N THR A 100 3.58 -23.12 17.14
CA THR A 100 4.83 -22.52 17.64
C THR A 100 4.80 -21.00 17.53
N GLY A 101 5.68 -20.32 18.27
CA GLY A 101 5.81 -18.86 18.21
C GLY A 101 4.50 -18.12 18.53
N ILE A 102 4.23 -17.04 17.81
CA ILE A 102 3.01 -16.24 17.97
C ILE A 102 1.76 -17.06 17.68
N GLU A 103 1.84 -18.09 16.82
CA GLU A 103 0.68 -18.92 16.50
C GLU A 103 0.16 -19.74 17.70
N ALA A 104 1.01 -19.95 18.72
CA ALA A 104 0.66 -20.59 19.99
C ALA A 104 -0.01 -19.63 21.00
N LEU A 105 -0.01 -18.32 20.72
CA LEU A 105 -0.56 -17.30 21.62
C LEU A 105 -2.06 -17.09 21.43
N THR A 106 -2.73 -16.74 22.52
CA THR A 106 -4.08 -16.18 22.46
C THR A 106 -4.03 -14.75 21.94
N ASN A 107 -5.10 -14.34 21.25
CA ASN A 107 -5.20 -13.02 20.60
C ASN A 107 -4.06 -12.70 19.61
N LYS A 108 -3.51 -13.74 18.98
CA LYS A 108 -2.45 -13.64 17.97
C LYS A 108 -2.79 -12.75 16.78
N THR A 109 -4.06 -12.64 16.40
CA THR A 109 -4.49 -11.76 15.30
C THR A 109 -4.19 -10.30 15.63
N SER A 110 -4.42 -9.85 16.86
CA SER A 110 -4.06 -8.49 17.28
C SER A 110 -2.55 -8.26 17.31
N ILE A 111 -1.76 -9.26 17.73
CA ILE A 111 -0.29 -9.20 17.69
C ILE A 111 0.19 -9.07 16.24
N LYS A 112 -0.37 -9.85 15.31
CA LYS A 112 0.02 -9.85 13.90
C LYS A 112 -0.46 -8.60 13.16
N ASN A 113 -1.59 -8.02 13.57
CA ASN A 113 -2.18 -6.81 12.98
C ASN A 113 -1.85 -5.55 13.81
N TYR A 114 -0.66 -5.48 14.43
CA TYR A 114 -0.31 -4.35 15.30
C TYR A 114 -0.19 -3.01 14.55
N LEU A 115 0.03 -3.01 13.23
CA LEU A 115 0.02 -1.81 12.39
C LEU A 115 -1.41 -1.30 12.09
N GLY A 116 -2.40 -2.18 12.21
CA GLY A 116 -3.74 -1.96 11.66
C GLY A 116 -3.77 -1.96 10.13
N ASP A 117 -4.91 -1.55 9.59
CA ASP A 117 -5.27 -1.62 8.18
C ASP A 117 -5.90 -0.28 7.74
N TYR A 118 -5.17 0.47 6.90
CA TYR A 118 -5.66 1.77 6.43
C TYR A 118 -6.90 1.65 5.54
N GLN A 119 -7.06 0.53 4.82
CA GLN A 119 -8.21 0.30 3.94
C GLN A 119 -9.50 0.08 4.74
N LYS A 120 -9.38 -0.27 6.02
CA LYS A 120 -10.50 -0.47 6.95
C LYS A 120 -10.62 0.62 8.00
N GLY A 121 -9.78 1.66 7.94
CA GLY A 121 -9.71 2.68 8.99
C GLY A 121 -9.23 2.14 10.34
N GLU A 122 -8.51 1.02 10.36
CA GLU A 122 -7.94 0.43 11.56
C GLU A 122 -6.62 1.13 11.91
N GLU A 123 -6.58 1.71 13.12
CA GLU A 123 -5.38 2.29 13.71
C GLU A 123 -4.38 1.22 14.17
N ASP A 124 -3.14 1.63 14.40
CA ASP A 124 -2.15 0.77 15.05
C ASP A 124 -2.53 0.45 16.50
N LEU A 125 -2.04 -0.68 16.99
CA LEU A 125 -2.27 -1.13 18.34
C LEU A 125 -1.35 -0.36 19.30
N PRO A 126 -1.85 0.40 20.27
CA PRO A 126 -0.98 1.06 21.24
C PRO A 126 -0.12 0.05 22.00
N PHE A 127 1.15 0.39 22.26
CA PHE A 127 2.10 -0.52 22.90
C PHE A 127 1.58 -1.08 24.23
N ASP A 128 0.91 -0.29 25.07
CA ASP A 128 0.36 -0.78 26.34
C ASP A 128 -0.69 -1.88 26.15
N LYS A 129 -1.48 -1.82 25.08
CA LYS A 129 -2.43 -2.89 24.74
C LYS A 129 -1.69 -4.10 24.20
N PHE A 130 -0.71 -3.90 23.33
CA PHE A 130 0.16 -4.96 22.82
C PHE A 130 0.85 -5.72 23.97
N TRP A 131 1.42 -4.98 24.93
CA TRP A 131 2.09 -5.54 26.10
C TRP A 131 1.15 -6.34 27.00
N LYS A 132 -0.06 -5.83 27.27
CA LYS A 132 -1.09 -6.57 28.02
C LYS A 132 -1.46 -7.91 27.38
N ILE A 133 -1.44 -8.00 26.04
CA ILE A 133 -1.66 -9.27 25.34
C ILE A 133 -0.49 -10.23 25.59
N LEU A 134 0.75 -9.74 25.65
CA LEU A 134 1.90 -10.59 26.00
C LEU A 134 1.81 -11.07 27.45
N GLU A 135 1.41 -10.21 28.39
CA GLU A 135 1.24 -10.55 29.81
C GLU A 135 0.16 -11.60 30.04
N SER A 136 -0.96 -11.55 29.30
CA SER A 136 -2.01 -12.57 29.39
C SER A 136 -1.54 -13.93 28.89
N ASN A 137 -0.48 -13.96 28.08
CA ASN A 137 0.17 -15.16 27.55
C ASN A 137 1.43 -15.58 28.34
N LYS A 138 1.69 -15.01 29.53
CA LYS A 138 2.91 -15.26 30.33
C LYS A 138 3.25 -16.74 30.55
N ASN A 139 2.26 -17.62 30.65
CA ASN A 139 2.49 -19.07 30.86
C ASN A 139 3.16 -19.75 29.66
N ARG A 140 3.20 -19.08 28.50
CA ARG A 140 3.84 -19.55 27.26
C ARG A 140 5.13 -18.79 26.95
N VAL A 141 5.50 -17.83 27.78
CA VAL A 141 6.65 -16.94 27.58
C VAL A 141 7.65 -17.28 28.68
N GLN A 142 8.87 -17.69 28.30
CA GLN A 142 9.90 -18.00 29.30
C GLN A 142 10.62 -16.75 29.80
N ALA A 143 10.64 -15.68 29.00
CA ALA A 143 11.22 -14.41 29.41
C ALA A 143 10.46 -13.81 30.60
N ASN A 144 11.18 -13.18 31.53
CA ASN A 144 10.54 -12.50 32.66
C ASN A 144 9.88 -11.20 32.20
N LEU A 145 8.56 -11.24 31.95
CA LEU A 145 7.77 -10.06 31.56
C LEU A 145 7.66 -9.00 32.67
N GLN A 146 8.01 -9.30 33.93
CA GLN A 146 8.09 -8.29 34.99
C GLN A 146 9.45 -7.57 34.99
N SER A 147 10.40 -8.02 34.16
CA SER A 147 11.70 -7.37 34.01
C SER A 147 11.54 -6.07 33.23
N ARG A 148 12.00 -4.97 33.84
CA ARG A 148 12.10 -3.66 33.18
C ARG A 148 12.96 -3.72 31.91
N GLU A 149 14.00 -4.55 31.90
CA GLU A 149 14.87 -4.71 30.74
C GLU A 149 14.12 -5.34 29.55
N VAL A 150 13.31 -6.38 29.79
CA VAL A 150 12.52 -7.04 28.74
C VAL A 150 11.45 -6.09 28.22
N TYR A 151 10.73 -5.40 29.12
CA TYR A 151 9.74 -4.40 28.76
C TYR A 151 10.34 -3.32 27.85
N GLN A 152 11.46 -2.72 28.27
CA GLN A 152 12.09 -1.64 27.53
C GLN A 152 12.59 -2.10 26.16
N ARG A 153 13.23 -3.27 26.09
CA ARG A 153 13.74 -3.80 24.82
C ARG A 153 12.62 -4.10 23.82
N VAL A 154 11.52 -4.70 24.28
CA VAL A 154 10.36 -4.98 23.43
C VAL A 154 9.68 -3.69 22.99
N LYS A 155 9.59 -2.70 23.88
CA LYS A 155 9.04 -1.38 23.56
C LYS A 155 9.85 -0.67 22.47
N GLU A 156 11.16 -0.61 22.63
CA GLU A 156 12.05 0.05 21.67
C GLU A 156 11.99 -0.58 20.28
N GLU A 157 12.03 -1.92 20.20
CA GLU A 157 11.93 -2.61 18.92
C GLU A 157 10.53 -2.46 18.30
N TYR A 158 9.47 -2.49 19.13
CA TYR A 158 8.10 -2.25 18.70
C TYR A 158 7.94 -0.86 18.08
N GLU A 159 8.35 0.18 18.80
CA GLU A 159 8.28 1.57 18.35
C GLU A 159 9.13 1.80 17.10
N THR A 160 10.30 1.18 17.02
CA THR A 160 11.18 1.24 15.85
C THR A 160 10.53 0.60 14.62
N SER A 161 9.97 -0.60 14.77
CA SER A 161 9.30 -1.29 13.67
C SER A 161 8.03 -0.55 13.24
N LEU A 162 7.21 -0.13 14.21
CA LEU A 162 6.00 0.63 13.95
C LEU A 162 6.29 1.95 13.24
N ALA A 163 7.32 2.70 13.63
CA ALA A 163 7.68 3.95 12.97
C ALA A 163 8.00 3.76 11.47
N LYS A 164 8.75 2.70 11.11
CA LYS A 164 9.00 2.36 9.70
C LYS A 164 7.71 1.99 8.97
N LEU A 165 6.87 1.17 9.61
CA LEU A 165 5.63 0.69 9.02
C LEU A 165 4.60 1.81 8.83
N LEU A 166 4.53 2.78 9.73
CA LEU A 166 3.65 3.96 9.58
C LEU A 166 4.04 4.80 8.36
N LEU A 167 5.35 4.96 8.10
CA LEU A 167 5.83 5.62 6.88
C LEU A 167 5.43 4.85 5.61
N LEU A 168 5.51 3.51 5.64
CA LEU A 168 5.05 2.67 4.53
C LEU A 168 3.53 2.71 4.35
N LYS A 169 2.77 2.71 5.45
CA LYS A 169 1.30 2.81 5.46
C LYS A 169 0.84 4.12 4.83
N ASP A 170 1.45 5.24 5.20
CA ASP A 170 1.17 6.57 4.60
C ASP A 170 1.47 6.61 3.10
N ARG A 171 2.60 6.04 2.66
CA ARG A 171 2.94 5.97 1.23
C ARG A 171 1.96 5.10 0.45
N LEU A 172 1.61 3.93 0.98
CA LEU A 172 0.62 3.04 0.37
C LEU A 172 -0.72 3.75 0.20
N GLN A 173 -1.22 4.42 1.24
CA GLN A 173 -2.48 5.17 1.20
C GLN A 173 -2.45 6.29 0.15
N LYS A 174 -1.33 7.04 0.04
CA LYS A 174 -1.19 8.09 -0.97
C LYS A 174 -1.14 7.55 -2.40
N THR A 175 -0.49 6.41 -2.60
CA THR A 175 -0.44 5.75 -3.91
C THR A 175 -1.79 5.19 -4.32
N ASP A 176 -2.51 4.56 -3.39
CA ASP A 176 -3.88 4.07 -3.58
C ASP A 176 -4.81 5.21 -4.02
N TRP A 177 -4.82 6.31 -3.26
CA TRP A 177 -5.57 7.52 -3.61
C TRP A 177 -5.17 8.10 -4.98
N LEU A 178 -3.88 8.13 -5.31
CA LEU A 178 -3.43 8.64 -6.60
C LEU A 178 -3.90 7.76 -7.76
N ILE A 179 -3.88 6.43 -7.58
CA ILE A 179 -4.41 5.47 -8.56
C ILE A 179 -5.90 5.72 -8.77
N ASP A 180 -6.69 5.86 -7.70
CA ASP A 180 -8.11 6.16 -7.80
C ASP A 180 -8.37 7.45 -8.61
N GLN A 181 -7.63 8.52 -8.31
CA GLN A 181 -7.75 9.79 -9.03
C GLN A 181 -7.40 9.69 -10.52
N ILE A 182 -6.45 8.84 -10.88
CA ILE A 182 -6.09 8.56 -12.29
C ILE A 182 -7.20 7.72 -12.95
N ILE A 183 -7.71 6.71 -12.26
CA ILE A 183 -8.80 5.84 -12.73
C ILE A 183 -10.07 6.66 -12.99
N TYR A 184 -10.45 7.56 -12.09
CA TYR A 184 -11.62 8.41 -12.28
C TYR A 184 -11.51 9.25 -13.54
N ARG A 185 -10.33 9.81 -13.83
CA ARG A 185 -10.06 10.58 -15.05
C ARG A 185 -10.09 9.73 -16.31
N LEU A 186 -9.52 8.52 -16.25
CA LEU A 186 -9.56 7.56 -17.36
C LEU A 186 -10.99 7.20 -17.75
N TYR A 187 -11.89 7.09 -16.78
CA TYR A 187 -13.31 6.79 -17.02
C TYR A 187 -14.17 8.05 -17.18
N GLY A 188 -13.58 9.25 -17.06
CA GLY A 188 -14.27 10.53 -17.21
C GLY A 188 -15.34 10.80 -16.14
N LEU A 189 -15.15 10.31 -14.91
CA LEU A 189 -16.12 10.48 -13.83
C LEU A 189 -16.26 11.95 -13.42
N THR A 190 -17.49 12.37 -13.11
CA THR A 190 -17.77 13.67 -12.50
C THR A 190 -17.49 13.68 -11.00
N GLU A 191 -17.40 14.88 -10.40
CA GLU A 191 -17.23 15.01 -8.95
C GLU A 191 -18.38 14.34 -8.17
N GLU A 192 -19.61 14.37 -8.71
CA GLU A 192 -20.74 13.65 -8.11
C GLU A 192 -20.54 12.13 -8.15
N GLU A 193 -20.07 11.57 -9.28
CA GLU A 193 -19.81 10.14 -9.42
C GLU A 193 -18.64 9.70 -8.53
N ILE A 194 -17.58 10.51 -8.44
CA ILE A 194 -16.45 10.30 -7.52
C ILE A 194 -16.96 10.30 -6.07
N GLY A 195 -17.80 11.27 -5.69
CA GLY A 195 -18.39 11.34 -4.36
C GLY A 195 -19.18 10.08 -3.99
N VAL A 196 -19.96 9.54 -4.93
CA VAL A 196 -20.67 8.26 -4.74
C VAL A 196 -19.70 7.10 -4.50
N VAL A 197 -18.62 6.99 -5.28
CA VAL A 197 -17.61 5.93 -5.13
C VAL A 197 -16.87 6.04 -3.80
N GLU A 198 -16.49 7.25 -3.40
CA GLU A 198 -15.78 7.53 -2.14
C GLU A 198 -16.70 7.55 -0.92
N GLY A 199 -18.01 7.36 -1.09
CA GLY A 199 -19.00 7.38 -0.01
C GLY A 199 -19.21 8.76 0.62
N ARG A 200 -18.82 9.83 -0.07
CA ARG A 200 -19.07 11.23 0.32
C ARG A 200 -20.50 11.57 -0.13
N LYS A 201 -21.44 11.62 0.81
CA LYS A 201 -22.81 12.11 0.57
C LYS A 201 -22.87 13.63 0.67
#